data_AF-A0A1F8M1W1-F1
#
_entry.id   AF-A0A1F8M1W1-F1
#
_cell.length_a   1.000
_cell.length_b   1.000
_cell.length_c   1.000
_cell.angle_alpha   90.00
_cell.angle_beta   90.00
_cell.angle_gamma   90.00
#
_symmetry.space_group_name_H-M   'P 1'
#
loop_
_entity.id
_entity.type
_entity.pdbx_description
1 polymer ?
#
loop_
_entity_poly.entity_id
_entity_poly.type
_entity_poly.pdbx_seq_one_letter_code
_entity_poly.pdbx_strand_id
1 'polypeptide(L)'
;MNRRGKTEKVSVTLPREVIEEIRAIVSQGEVSSFFTEALEHYLAYRKQKVALEKGFGAWKNKHHPELATPEDSRAYVRALREADKERLARLGASSAK
;
A
#
# COMPACT_ATOMS: atom_id res chain seq x y z
N MET A 1 -14.95 -22.69 10.00
CA MET A 1 -14.07 -22.73 8.82
C MET A 1 -12.61 -22.76 9.27
N ASN A 2 -11.94 -23.91 9.14
CA ASN A 2 -10.56 -24.13 9.60
C ASN A 2 -9.52 -23.42 8.70
N ARG A 3 -8.74 -22.47 9.24
CA ARG A 3 -7.58 -21.82 8.58
C ARG A 3 -6.31 -22.70 8.56
N ARG A 4 -6.42 -24.02 8.40
CA ARG A 4 -5.24 -24.87 8.14
C ARG A 4 -4.93 -24.83 6.65
N GLY A 5 -4.14 -23.84 6.21
CA GLY A 5 -3.73 -23.73 4.79
C GLY A 5 -3.13 -22.41 4.31
N LYS A 6 -2.63 -21.51 5.18
CA LYS A 6 -2.09 -20.20 4.74
C LYS A 6 -0.69 -19.87 5.26
N THR A 7 0.09 -20.88 5.64
CA THR A 7 1.46 -20.67 6.13
C THR A 7 2.38 -21.70 5.49
N GLU A 8 3.43 -21.22 4.83
CA GLU A 8 4.46 -22.04 4.22
C GLU A 8 5.73 -21.98 5.10
N LYS A 9 6.36 -23.13 5.34
CA LYS A 9 7.59 -23.18 6.13
C LYS A 9 8.78 -22.88 5.23
N VAL A 10 9.51 -21.83 5.54
CA VAL A 10 10.76 -21.46 4.87
C VAL A 10 11.93 -21.67 5.83
N SER A 11 13.01 -22.29 5.35
CA SER A 11 14.27 -22.44 6.09
C SER A 11 15.27 -21.41 5.58
N VAL A 12 15.81 -20.58 6.47
CA VAL A 12 16.82 -19.55 6.15
C VAL A 12 17.99 -19.65 7.11
N THR A 13 19.18 -19.35 6.61
CA THR A 13 20.39 -19.26 7.44
C THR A 13 20.61 -17.81 7.85
N LEU A 14 20.81 -17.57 9.14
CA LEU A 14 21.05 -16.26 9.72
C LEU A 14 22.33 -16.31 10.56
N PRO A 15 23.06 -15.19 10.70
CA PRO A 15 24.19 -15.10 11.62
C PRO A 15 23.77 -15.46 13.04
N ARG A 16 24.68 -16.11 13.77
CA ARG A 16 24.40 -16.64 15.10
C ARG A 16 24.05 -15.51 16.07
N GLU A 17 24.78 -14.42 15.97
CA GLU A 17 24.65 -13.23 16.82
C GLU A 17 23.23 -12.67 16.73
N VAL A 18 22.68 -12.58 15.51
CA VAL A 18 21.31 -12.10 15.26
C VAL A 18 20.26 -13.04 15.88
N ILE A 19 20.47 -14.35 15.79
CA ILE A 19 19.56 -15.33 16.41
C ILE A 19 19.58 -15.22 17.93
N GLU A 20 20.76 -15.01 18.52
CA GLU A 20 20.92 -14.83 19.96
C GLU A 20 20.21 -13.55 20.45
N GLU A 21 20.36 -12.44 19.73
CA GLU A 21 19.63 -11.20 20.00
C GLU A 21 18.11 -11.38 19.93
N ILE A 22 17.60 -12.04 18.87
CA ILE A 22 16.17 -12.30 18.73
C ILE A 22 15.66 -13.14 19.91
N ARG A 23 16.39 -14.18 20.31
CA ARG A 23 16.00 -15.05 21.44
C ARG A 23 16.06 -14.35 22.79
N ALA A 24 16.86 -13.29 22.93
CA ALA A 24 16.92 -12.50 24.15
C ALA A 24 15.68 -11.60 24.32
N ILE A 25 15.01 -11.23 23.22
CA ILE A 25 13.89 -10.28 23.21
C ILE A 25 12.54 -11.00 23.03
N VAL A 26 12.51 -12.08 22.23
CA VAL A 26 11.28 -12.74 21.79
C VAL A 26 11.08 -14.05 22.54
N SER A 27 9.88 -14.26 23.08
CA SER A 27 9.54 -15.48 23.80
C SER A 27 9.50 -16.70 22.88
N GLN A 28 9.71 -17.88 23.46
CA GLN A 28 9.62 -19.14 22.72
C GLN A 28 8.21 -19.32 22.12
N GLY A 29 8.14 -19.56 20.81
CA GLY A 29 6.87 -19.70 20.08
C GLY A 29 6.41 -18.43 19.36
N GLU A 30 6.93 -17.25 19.74
CA GLU A 30 6.58 -15.97 19.12
C GLU A 30 7.51 -15.59 17.96
N VAL A 31 8.61 -16.33 17.79
CA VAL A 31 9.61 -16.12 16.75
C VAL A 31 8.98 -16.02 15.36
N SER A 32 8.02 -16.90 15.02
CA SER A 32 7.35 -16.82 13.72
C SER A 32 6.60 -15.50 13.54
N SER A 33 5.92 -15.02 14.58
CA SER A 33 5.16 -13.76 14.53
C SER A 33 6.10 -12.58 14.38
N PHE A 34 7.20 -12.57 15.14
CA PHE A 34 8.24 -11.55 15.06
C PHE A 34 8.84 -11.46 13.64
N PHE A 35 9.18 -12.60 13.04
CA PHE A 35 9.66 -12.63 11.66
C PHE A 35 8.59 -12.16 10.66
N THR A 36 7.34 -12.58 10.83
CA THR A 36 6.23 -12.14 9.95
C THR A 36 6.09 -10.62 9.97
N GLU A 37 6.01 -10.02 11.15
CA GLU A 37 5.87 -8.57 11.30
C GLU A 37 7.06 -7.82 10.67
N ALA A 38 8.29 -8.22 11.01
CA ALA A 38 9.50 -7.60 10.47
C ALA A 38 9.58 -7.70 8.94
N LEU A 39 9.23 -8.86 8.37
CA LEU A 39 9.21 -9.07 6.93
C LEU A 39 8.10 -8.29 6.24
N GLU A 40 6.90 -8.20 6.82
CA GLU A 40 5.81 -7.40 6.30
C GLU A 40 6.19 -5.92 6.21
N HIS A 41 6.78 -5.36 7.26
CA HIS A 41 7.31 -4.00 7.26
C HIS A 41 8.38 -3.80 6.18
N TYR A 42 9.35 -4.72 6.09
CA TYR A 42 10.42 -4.61 5.11
C TYR A 42 9.92 -4.73 3.66
N LEU A 43 8.97 -5.64 3.41
CA LEU A 43 8.33 -5.80 2.10
C LEU A 43 7.51 -4.57 1.72
N ALA A 44 6.76 -3.99 2.65
CA ALA A 44 6.01 -2.75 2.42
C ALA A 44 6.95 -1.61 2.03
N TYR A 45 8.05 -1.42 2.78
CA TYR A 45 9.07 -0.43 2.48
C TYR A 45 9.70 -0.65 1.09
N ARG A 46 10.08 -1.89 0.75
CA ARG A 46 10.63 -2.23 -0.57
C ARG A 46 9.65 -1.93 -1.70
N LYS A 47 8.38 -2.31 -1.55
CA LYS A 47 7.32 -2.02 -2.54
C LYS A 47 7.16 -0.52 -2.74
N GLN A 48 7.14 0.25 -1.66
CA GLN A 48 7.03 1.71 -1.73
C GLN A 48 8.24 2.31 -2.46
N LYS A 49 9.46 1.90 -2.12
CA LYS A 49 10.67 2.37 -2.79
C LYS A 49 10.61 2.13 -4.30
N VAL A 50 10.26 0.90 -4.71
CA VAL A 50 10.12 0.55 -6.13
C VAL A 50 9.01 1.36 -6.80
N ALA A 51 7.90 1.60 -6.12
CA ALA A 51 6.81 2.41 -6.64
C ALA A 51 7.24 3.88 -6.85
N LEU A 52 8.03 4.44 -5.95
CA LEU A 52 8.58 5.78 -6.09
C LEU A 52 9.58 5.87 -7.25
N GLU A 53 10.48 4.89 -7.37
CA GLU A 53 11.45 4.82 -8.47
C GLU A 53 10.77 4.70 -9.83
N LYS A 54 9.77 3.81 -9.95
CA LYS A 54 9.01 3.62 -11.20
C LYS A 54 8.04 4.76 -11.49
N GLY A 55 7.43 5.33 -10.45
CA GLY A 55 6.48 6.44 -10.55
C GLY A 55 7.15 7.79 -10.77
N PHE A 56 8.47 7.88 -10.58
CA PHE A 56 9.22 9.10 -10.85
C PHE A 56 9.08 9.52 -12.31
N GLY A 57 8.50 10.71 -12.54
CA GLY A 57 8.23 11.21 -13.88
C GLY A 57 7.00 10.59 -14.56
N ALA A 58 6.14 9.87 -13.83
CA ALA A 58 4.80 9.51 -14.32
C ALA A 58 3.94 10.76 -14.58
N TRP A 59 4.12 11.80 -13.77
CA TRP A 59 3.39 13.07 -13.87
C TRP A 59 4.21 14.13 -14.63
N LYS A 60 4.52 13.87 -15.90
CA LYS A 60 5.11 14.89 -16.78
C LYS A 60 3.99 15.70 -17.43
N ASN A 61 4.17 17.01 -17.56
CA ASN A 61 3.20 17.91 -18.21
C ASN A 61 2.78 17.44 -19.62
N LYS A 62 3.67 16.78 -20.37
CA LYS A 62 3.36 16.23 -21.70
C LYS A 62 2.36 15.05 -21.67
N HIS A 63 2.26 14.35 -20.54
CA HIS A 63 1.35 13.22 -20.35
C HIS A 63 0.11 13.61 -19.54
N HIS A 64 0.22 14.66 -18.72
CA HIS A 64 -0.82 15.18 -17.85
C HIS A 64 -0.91 16.71 -17.96
N PRO A 65 -1.35 17.26 -19.11
CA PRO A 65 -1.52 18.71 -19.28
C PRO A 65 -2.54 19.30 -18.30
N GLU A 66 -3.54 18.52 -17.90
CA GLU A 66 -4.56 18.88 -16.90
C GLU A 66 -4.01 19.12 -15.48
N LEU A 67 -2.73 18.83 -15.28
CA LEU A 67 -2.02 18.94 -14.00
C LEU A 67 -0.76 19.79 -14.13
N ALA A 68 -0.56 20.47 -15.26
CA ALA A 68 0.67 21.19 -15.59
C ALA A 68 0.88 22.45 -14.73
N THR A 69 -0.20 23.15 -14.37
CA THR A 69 -0.17 24.32 -13.49
C THR A 69 -1.06 24.12 -12.25
N PRO A 70 -0.86 24.93 -11.19
CA PRO A 70 -1.78 24.94 -10.05
C PRO A 70 -3.23 25.21 -10.45
N GLU A 71 -3.45 26.07 -11.43
CA GLU A 71 -4.77 26.43 -11.97
C GLU A 71 -5.41 25.24 -12.70
N ASP A 72 -4.65 24.56 -13.56
CA ASP A 72 -5.11 23.36 -14.27
C ASP A 72 -5.50 22.27 -13.28
N SER A 73 -4.66 22.04 -12.27
CA SER A 73 -4.92 21.07 -11.21
C SER A 73 -6.19 21.39 -10.44
N ARG A 74 -6.44 22.68 -10.13
CA ARG A 74 -7.68 23.12 -9.47
C ARG A 74 -8.90 22.89 -10.35
N ALA A 75 -8.80 23.21 -11.64
CA ALA A 75 -9.87 23.01 -12.61
C ALA A 75 -10.21 21.51 -12.75
N TYR A 76 -9.19 20.67 -12.88
CA TYR A 76 -9.31 19.22 -12.95
C TYR A 76 -10.00 18.63 -11.72
N VAL A 77 -9.53 18.96 -10.52
CA VAL A 77 -10.14 18.48 -9.26
C VAL A 77 -11.57 18.98 -9.10
N ARG A 78 -11.86 20.22 -9.53
CA ARG A 78 -13.24 20.75 -9.50
C ARG A 78 -14.15 19.94 -10.42
N ALA A 79 -13.73 19.67 -11.65
CA ALA A 79 -14.51 18.88 -12.60
C ALA A 79 -14.82 17.47 -12.06
N LEU A 80 -13.82 16.80 -11.44
CA LEU A 80 -14.03 15.50 -10.80
C LEU A 80 -15.10 15.55 -9.69
N ARG A 81 -15.06 16.60 -8.86
CA ARG A 81 -16.04 16.75 -7.75
C ARG A 81 -17.44 17.01 -8.26
N GLU A 82 -17.61 17.84 -9.29
CA GLU A 82 -18.93 18.11 -9.86
C GLU A 82 -19.50 16.85 -10.53
N ALA A 83 -18.70 16.12 -11.31
CA ALA A 83 -19.12 14.85 -11.89
C ALA A 83 -19.55 13.82 -10.82
N ASP A 84 -18.86 13.77 -9.68
CA ASP A 84 -19.24 12.88 -8.59
C ASP A 84 -20.53 13.30 -7.89
N LYS A 85 -20.74 14.60 -7.68
CA LYS A 85 -22.03 15.12 -7.16
C LYS A 85 -23.19 14.77 -8.07
N GLU A 86 -23.03 14.95 -9.39
CA GLU A 86 -24.04 14.58 -10.38
C GLU A 86 -24.35 13.08 -10.34
N ARG A 87 -23.31 12.25 -10.24
CA ARG A 87 -23.44 10.80 -10.11
C ARG A 87 -24.19 10.42 -8.84
N LEU A 88 -23.86 11.02 -7.70
CA LEU A 88 -24.53 10.79 -6.43
C LEU A 88 -25.99 11.23 -6.47
N ALA A 89 -26.29 12.39 -7.04
CA ALA A 89 -27.66 12.87 -7.22
C ALA A 89 -28.50 11.90 -8.05
N ARG A 90 -27.94 11.36 -9.14
CA ARG A 90 -28.60 10.33 -9.97
C ARG A 90 -28.88 9.04 -9.19
N LEU A 91 -27.91 8.56 -8.41
CA LEU A 91 -28.07 7.34 -7.61
C LEU A 91 -29.09 7.53 -6.47
N GLY A 92 -29.06 8.69 -5.80
CA GLY A 92 -30.04 9.06 -4.78
C GLY A 92 -31.45 9.18 -5.37
N ALA A 93 -31.59 9.77 -6.56
CA ALA A 93 -32.87 9.84 -7.27
C ALA A 93 -33.40 8.48 -7.72
N SER A 94 -32.52 7.51 -8.03
CA SER A 94 -32.91 6.14 -8.36
C SER A 94 -33.31 5.27 -7.16
N SER A 95 -32.91 5.64 -5.94
CA SER A 95 -33.29 4.92 -4.71
C SER A 95 -34.63 5.37 -4.12
N ALA A 96 -35.22 6.46 -4.64
CA ALA A 96 -36.49 7.04 -4.20
C ALA A 96 -37.67 6.68 -5.12
N LYS A 97 -37.52 5.71 -6.01
CA LYS A 97 -38.55 5.19 -6.91
C LYS A 97 -38.81 3.71 -6.66
#